data_AF-A0A965MUU8-F1
#
_entry.id   AF-A0A965MUU8-F1
#
_cell.length_a   1.000
_cell.length_b   1.000
_cell.length_c   1.000
_cell.angle_alpha   90.00
_cell.angle_beta   90.00
_cell.angle_gamma   90.00
#
_symmetry.space_group_name_H-M   'P 1'
#
loop_
_entity.id
_entity.type
_entity.pdbx_description
1 polymer ?
#
loop_
_entity_poly.entity_id
_entity_poly.type
_entity_poly.pdbx_seq_one_letter_code
_entity_poly.pdbx_strand_id
1 'polypeptide(L)'
;MLSNRKSLLGNTVSCLEGGALKDFRFNADNDKNGRYDYLCVTGGNLTTPITLTTTKTDRIMPNNEHTGLEDLNVDCGSNKVLTSFYLDAKGADYYYTYTCAGANDAEGNTYPLSCETRYTTWNNTDDDGFRTGGRPYDVQLLDRHKVECDSDEAISQFRLEKGTGENANKMRYSYTCCRH
;
A
#
# COMPACT_ATOMS: atom_id res chain seq x y z
N MET A 1 -4.02 7.81 -22.28
CA MET A 1 -2.65 8.17 -21.89
C MET A 1 -2.40 7.63 -20.49
N LEU A 2 -1.54 6.61 -20.40
CA LEU A 2 -1.26 5.73 -19.26
C LEU A 2 -0.11 6.24 -18.36
N SER A 3 0.09 7.56 -18.25
CA SER A 3 1.45 8.08 -18.03
C SER A 3 1.99 8.05 -16.59
N ASN A 4 1.15 8.02 -15.55
CA ASN A 4 1.65 8.33 -14.19
C ASN A 4 1.81 7.10 -13.28
N ARG A 5 1.12 5.99 -13.58
CA ARG A 5 1.27 4.70 -12.85
C ARG A 5 2.59 4.00 -13.12
N LYS A 6 3.27 4.32 -14.23
CA LYS A 6 4.63 3.85 -14.51
C LYS A 6 5.64 4.27 -13.45
N SER A 7 5.41 5.39 -12.76
CA SER A 7 6.30 5.86 -11.68
C SER A 7 6.31 4.91 -10.47
N LEU A 8 5.26 4.09 -10.29
CA LEU A 8 5.19 3.08 -9.23
C LEU A 8 5.77 1.73 -9.66
N LEU A 9 5.83 1.47 -10.97
CA LEU A 9 6.28 0.19 -11.50
C LEU A 9 7.79 0.03 -11.28
N GLY A 10 8.16 -1.11 -10.69
CA GLY A 10 9.55 -1.45 -10.41
C GLY A 10 10.13 -0.83 -9.14
N ASN A 11 9.35 -0.03 -8.40
CA ASN A 11 9.71 0.41 -7.05
C ASN A 11 9.35 -0.67 -6.04
N THR A 12 10.35 -1.41 -5.60
CA THR A 12 10.18 -2.48 -4.60
C THR A 12 10.42 -1.94 -3.20
N VAL A 13 9.41 -2.05 -2.34
CA VAL A 13 9.56 -1.91 -0.90
C VAL A 13 9.86 -3.30 -0.35
N SER A 14 11.02 -3.49 0.27
CA SER A 14 11.37 -4.77 0.88
C SER A 14 12.27 -4.57 2.09
N CYS A 15 11.90 -5.25 3.18
CA CYS A 15 12.72 -5.40 4.36
C CYS A 15 13.74 -6.52 4.18
N LEU A 16 14.83 -6.45 4.94
CA LEU A 16 15.80 -7.55 5.06
C LEU A 16 15.18 -8.72 5.83
N GLU A 17 15.87 -9.87 5.83
CA GLU A 17 15.43 -11.07 6.54
C GLU A 17 15.13 -10.78 8.02
N GLY A 18 13.96 -11.25 8.49
CA GLY A 18 13.46 -10.98 9.85
C GLY A 18 12.94 -9.55 10.07
N GLY A 19 12.90 -8.71 9.02
CA GLY A 19 12.34 -7.37 9.07
C GLY A 19 10.88 -7.33 8.61
N ALA A 20 10.06 -6.53 9.28
CA ALA A 20 8.69 -6.22 8.88
C ALA A 20 8.54 -4.74 8.58
N LEU A 21 7.61 -4.40 7.69
CA LEU A 21 7.42 -3.03 7.24
C LEU A 21 6.70 -2.21 8.30
N LYS A 22 7.32 -1.12 8.75
CA LYS A 22 6.75 -0.22 9.79
C LYS A 22 6.06 0.98 9.16
N ASP A 23 6.69 1.56 8.15
CA ASP A 23 6.15 2.69 7.43
C ASP A 23 6.51 2.64 5.94
N PHE A 24 5.72 3.33 5.15
CA PHE A 24 6.09 3.69 3.78
C PHE A 24 5.43 5.00 3.38
N ARG A 25 6.10 5.71 2.49
CA ARG A 25 5.61 6.93 1.85
C ARG A 25 6.10 6.95 0.42
N PHE A 26 5.20 7.15 -0.52
CA PHE A 26 5.61 7.46 -1.88
C PHE A 26 6.16 8.89 -1.91
N ASN A 27 7.24 9.14 -2.63
CA ASN A 27 7.72 10.48 -2.90
C ASN A 27 7.79 10.65 -4.41
N ALA A 28 6.97 11.55 -4.93
CA ALA A 28 7.03 11.93 -6.32
C ALA A 28 8.28 12.79 -6.54
N ASP A 29 9.19 12.32 -7.38
CA ASP A 29 10.33 13.13 -7.83
C ASP A 29 9.91 14.05 -8.98
N ASN A 30 8.97 13.59 -9.81
CA ASN A 30 8.31 14.33 -10.89
C ASN A 30 7.08 13.54 -11.39
N ASP A 31 6.39 14.06 -12.40
CA ASP A 31 5.19 13.46 -13.00
C ASP A 31 5.37 12.03 -13.55
N LYS A 32 6.61 11.57 -13.74
CA LYS A 32 6.93 10.27 -14.35
C LYS A 32 7.74 9.36 -13.45
N ASN A 33 8.24 9.86 -12.33
CA ASN A 33 9.15 9.13 -11.47
C ASN A 33 8.91 9.44 -10.00
N GLY A 34 9.10 8.43 -9.17
CA GLY A 34 9.11 8.57 -7.73
C GLY A 34 9.68 7.32 -7.10
N ARG A 35 9.79 7.33 -5.78
CA ARG A 35 10.32 6.22 -4.99
C ARG A 35 9.54 6.09 -3.69
N TYR A 36 9.56 4.91 -3.10
CA TYR A 36 9.11 4.75 -1.73
C TYR A 36 10.26 5.03 -0.77
N ASP A 37 10.03 5.94 0.17
CA ASP A 37 10.78 5.95 1.42
C ASP A 37 10.06 5.03 2.40
N TYR A 38 10.79 4.17 3.09
CA TYR A 38 10.21 3.20 4.01
C TYR A 38 11.17 2.83 5.12
N LEU A 39 10.63 2.45 6.27
CA LEU A 39 11.36 1.91 7.40
C LEU A 39 10.84 0.52 7.74
N CYS A 40 11.78 -0.32 8.14
CA CYS A 40 11.52 -1.67 8.63
C CYS A 40 11.79 -1.73 10.13
N VAL A 41 10.92 -2.42 10.85
CA VAL A 41 11.20 -2.91 12.20
C VAL A 41 12.00 -4.20 12.09
N THR A 42 13.07 -4.31 12.88
CA THR A 42 13.98 -5.45 12.90
C THR A 42 13.98 -6.10 14.28
N GLY A 43 14.25 -7.40 14.34
CA GLY A 43 14.37 -8.12 15.62
C GLY A 43 13.18 -9.02 15.96
N GLY A 44 12.22 -9.17 15.04
CA GLY A 44 11.17 -10.19 15.15
C GLY A 44 11.63 -11.51 14.53
N ASN A 45 11.26 -12.64 15.15
CA ASN A 45 11.35 -13.94 14.51
C ASN A 45 10.17 -14.09 13.54
N LEU A 46 10.43 -13.90 12.25
CA LEU A 46 9.40 -14.05 11.24
C LEU A 46 9.39 -15.47 10.68
N THR A 47 8.20 -16.02 10.40
CA THR A 47 8.07 -17.29 9.68
C THR A 47 8.61 -17.14 8.26
N THR A 48 8.78 -18.26 7.55
CA THR A 48 9.04 -18.26 6.11
C THR A 48 8.03 -17.35 5.39
N PRO A 49 8.49 -16.32 4.67
CA PRO A 49 7.59 -15.39 3.99
C PRO A 49 6.83 -16.07 2.85
N ILE A 50 5.55 -15.73 2.69
CA ILE A 50 4.69 -16.16 1.59
C ILE A 50 4.43 -14.98 0.65
N THR A 51 4.56 -15.20 -0.66
CA THR A 51 4.28 -14.16 -1.66
C THR A 51 2.88 -14.34 -2.22
N LEU A 52 2.14 -13.24 -2.29
CA LEU A 52 0.76 -13.12 -2.71
C LEU A 52 0.64 -12.04 -3.79
N THR A 53 -0.46 -12.08 -4.52
CA THR A 53 -0.84 -11.05 -5.49
C THR A 53 -2.27 -10.63 -5.25
N THR A 54 -2.55 -9.34 -5.26
CA THR A 54 -3.93 -8.86 -5.12
C THR A 54 -4.78 -9.39 -6.27
N THR A 55 -5.96 -9.92 -5.96
CA THR A 55 -6.93 -10.30 -6.97
C THR A 55 -7.56 -9.04 -7.58
N LYS A 56 -7.87 -9.10 -8.87
CA LYS A 56 -8.72 -8.11 -9.52
C LYS A 56 -10.05 -8.08 -8.76
N THR A 57 -10.51 -6.93 -8.29
CA THR A 57 -11.93 -6.80 -7.96
C THR A 57 -12.68 -6.74 -9.29
N ASP A 58 -13.76 -7.51 -9.42
CA ASP A 58 -14.53 -7.65 -10.67
C ASP A 58 -15.27 -6.37 -11.10
N ARG A 59 -14.84 -5.18 -10.66
CA ARG A 59 -15.34 -3.90 -11.16
C ARG A 59 -14.76 -3.65 -12.55
N ILE A 60 -15.29 -4.37 -13.53
CA ILE A 60 -15.37 -3.87 -14.89
C ILE A 60 -16.36 -2.70 -14.83
N MET A 61 -15.84 -1.49 -14.67
CA MET A 61 -16.64 -0.29 -14.90
C MET A 61 -17.22 -0.36 -16.32
N PRO A 62 -18.47 0.09 -16.55
CA PRO A 62 -19.19 -0.08 -17.82
C PRO A 62 -18.53 0.58 -19.05
N ASN A 63 -17.38 1.21 -18.90
CA ASN A 63 -16.62 1.94 -19.91
C ASN A 63 -15.16 1.43 -20.10
N ASN A 64 -14.79 0.26 -19.56
CA ASN A 64 -13.44 -0.28 -19.69
C ASN A 64 -12.35 0.64 -19.07
N GLU A 65 -12.74 1.44 -18.08
CA GLU A 65 -11.82 2.29 -17.32
C GLU A 65 -11.02 1.42 -16.35
N HIS A 66 -9.69 1.46 -16.49
CA HIS A 66 -8.74 0.60 -15.79
C HIS A 66 -9.00 0.54 -14.29
N THR A 67 -8.90 -0.66 -13.70
CA THR A 67 -8.97 -0.90 -12.25
C THR A 67 -8.11 0.12 -11.51
N GLY A 68 -8.73 0.80 -10.54
CA GLY A 68 -8.04 1.82 -9.76
C GLY A 68 -7.12 1.20 -8.72
N LEU A 69 -6.22 1.98 -8.12
CA LEU A 69 -5.42 1.46 -7.01
C LEU A 69 -6.28 1.21 -5.77
N GLU A 70 -7.43 1.88 -5.67
CA GLU A 70 -8.43 1.71 -4.62
C GLU A 70 -9.14 0.34 -4.62
N ASP A 71 -9.01 -0.38 -5.73
CA ASP A 71 -9.50 -1.75 -5.89
C ASP A 71 -8.50 -2.79 -5.35
N LEU A 72 -7.24 -2.39 -5.13
CA LEU A 72 -6.18 -3.31 -4.72
C LEU A 72 -6.04 -3.28 -3.18
N ASN A 73 -6.34 -4.42 -2.54
CA ASN A 73 -6.21 -4.59 -1.10
C ASN A 73 -5.02 -5.50 -0.78
N VAL A 74 -3.93 -4.94 -0.25
CA VAL A 74 -2.82 -5.72 0.29
C VAL A 74 -3.19 -6.14 1.70
N ASP A 75 -3.33 -7.45 1.93
CA ASP A 75 -3.79 -7.99 3.21
C ASP A 75 -3.07 -9.30 3.52
N CYS A 76 -2.27 -9.30 4.57
CA CYS A 76 -1.55 -10.47 5.03
C CYS A 76 -2.44 -11.46 5.81
N GLY A 77 -3.66 -11.07 6.18
CA GLY A 77 -4.54 -11.86 7.02
C GLY A 77 -4.06 -11.91 8.48
N SER A 78 -4.64 -12.83 9.25
CA SER A 78 -4.38 -12.94 10.69
C SER A 78 -2.94 -13.36 11.00
N ASN A 79 -2.38 -12.74 12.04
CA ASN A 79 -1.07 -13.06 12.62
C ASN A 79 0.11 -12.96 11.66
N LYS A 80 -0.01 -12.13 10.62
CA LYS A 80 1.04 -11.90 9.64
C LYS A 80 1.25 -10.41 9.43
N VAL A 81 2.49 -10.06 9.17
CA VAL A 81 2.97 -8.72 8.88
C VAL A 81 3.55 -8.68 7.48
N LEU A 82 3.49 -7.52 6.87
CA LEU A 82 3.99 -7.24 5.54
C LEU A 82 5.50 -7.07 5.59
N THR A 83 6.21 -7.73 4.69
CA THR A 83 7.69 -7.69 4.62
C THR A 83 8.17 -7.02 3.33
N SER A 84 7.40 -7.14 2.25
CA SER A 84 7.65 -6.45 1.00
C SER A 84 6.39 -6.25 0.18
N PHE A 85 6.39 -5.23 -0.67
CA PHE A 85 5.41 -5.09 -1.74
C PHE A 85 6.01 -4.31 -2.92
N TYR A 86 5.46 -4.54 -4.10
CA TYR A 86 5.68 -3.71 -5.27
C TYR A 86 4.45 -3.70 -6.14
N LEU A 87 4.26 -2.61 -6.89
CA LEU A 87 3.22 -2.55 -7.91
C LEU A 87 3.78 -3.12 -9.21
N ASP A 88 3.04 -4.04 -9.80
CA ASP A 88 3.35 -4.68 -11.07
C ASP A 88 2.24 -4.40 -12.08
N ALA A 89 2.55 -4.62 -13.37
CA ALA A 89 1.62 -4.46 -14.47
C ALA A 89 1.63 -5.68 -15.38
N LYS A 90 0.45 -6.25 -15.65
CA LYS A 90 0.26 -7.35 -16.59
C LYS A 90 -0.72 -6.92 -17.66
N GLY A 91 -0.18 -6.60 -18.84
CA GLY A 91 -0.95 -6.02 -19.93
C GLY A 91 -1.41 -4.60 -19.59
N ALA A 92 -2.72 -4.41 -19.46
CA ALA A 92 -3.34 -3.12 -19.16
C ALA A 92 -3.70 -2.93 -17.67
N ASP A 93 -3.51 -3.98 -16.87
CA ASP A 93 -3.95 -4.05 -15.48
C ASP A 93 -2.77 -3.92 -14.51
N TYR A 94 -3.03 -3.36 -13.34
CA TYR A 94 -2.08 -3.21 -12.23
C TYR A 94 -2.48 -4.09 -11.05
N TYR A 95 -1.50 -4.63 -10.34
CA TYR A 95 -1.71 -5.41 -9.11
C TYR A 95 -0.53 -5.20 -8.17
N TYR A 96 -0.77 -5.36 -6.87
CA TYR A 96 0.34 -5.49 -5.92
C TYR A 96 0.77 -6.95 -5.85
N THR A 97 2.07 -7.16 -5.97
CA THR A 97 2.72 -8.37 -5.48
C THR A 97 3.31 -8.05 -4.13
N TYR A 98 3.00 -8.85 -3.12
CA TYR A 98 3.38 -8.56 -1.74
C TYR A 98 3.73 -9.82 -0.97
N THR A 99 4.57 -9.69 0.04
CA THR A 99 5.09 -10.81 0.80
C THR A 99 4.79 -10.62 2.28
N CYS A 100 4.19 -11.65 2.88
CA CYS A 100 3.75 -11.64 4.26
C CYS A 100 4.50 -12.70 5.06
N ALA A 101 4.80 -12.41 6.31
CA ALA A 101 5.39 -13.38 7.23
C ALA A 101 4.64 -13.36 8.56
N GLY A 102 4.49 -14.52 9.19
CA GLY A 102 3.93 -14.62 10.53
C GLY A 102 4.95 -14.17 11.57
N ALA A 103 4.50 -13.58 12.67
CA ALA A 103 5.36 -13.30 13.80
C ALA A 103 5.41 -14.51 14.75
N ASN A 104 6.61 -14.83 15.20
CA ASN A 104 6.88 -15.87 16.20
C ASN A 104 7.61 -15.28 17.40
N ASP A 105 7.46 -15.92 18.55
CA ASP A 105 8.26 -15.64 19.74
C ASP A 105 9.72 -16.12 19.56
N ALA A 106 10.54 -15.97 20.61
CA ALA A 106 11.94 -16.42 20.61
C ALA A 106 12.06 -17.94 20.40
N GLU A 107 11.03 -18.68 20.77
CA GLU A 107 10.93 -20.13 20.72
C GLU A 107 10.33 -20.65 19.40
N GLY A 108 9.87 -19.76 18.51
CA GLY A 108 9.30 -20.11 17.21
C GLY A 108 7.79 -20.39 17.22
N ASN A 109 7.08 -20.11 18.31
CA ASN A 109 5.63 -20.26 18.38
C ASN A 109 4.92 -19.02 17.82
N THR A 110 3.87 -19.26 17.05
CA THR A 110 2.97 -18.20 16.57
C THR A 110 2.07 -17.72 17.71
N TYR A 111 1.89 -16.41 17.83
CA TYR A 111 0.95 -15.81 18.78
C TYR A 111 0.01 -14.83 18.06
N PRO A 112 -1.17 -14.53 18.65
CA PRO A 112 -2.09 -13.58 18.06
C PRO A 112 -1.51 -12.16 18.09
N LEU A 113 -1.42 -11.53 16.93
CA LEU A 113 -1.01 -10.13 16.85
C LEU A 113 -2.15 -9.21 17.32
N SER A 114 -1.80 -8.18 18.09
CA SER A 114 -2.75 -7.12 18.44
C SER A 114 -2.74 -6.08 17.33
N CYS A 115 -3.85 -5.97 16.60
CA CYS A 115 -3.93 -5.15 15.39
C CYS A 115 -4.98 -4.05 15.48
N GLU A 116 -4.65 -2.89 14.92
CA GLU A 116 -5.52 -1.71 14.83
C GLU A 116 -5.52 -1.15 13.41
N THR A 117 -6.71 -0.88 12.87
CA THR A 117 -6.86 -0.19 11.58
C THR A 117 -6.84 1.32 11.78
N ARG A 118 -5.93 1.98 11.07
CA ARG A 118 -5.71 3.42 11.06
C ARG A 118 -5.93 3.98 9.65
N TYR A 119 -6.03 5.30 9.59
CA TYR A 119 -6.30 6.00 8.35
C TYR A 119 -5.41 7.23 8.24
N THR A 120 -4.88 7.50 7.05
CA THR A 120 -4.31 8.81 6.78
C THR A 120 -5.42 9.84 6.66
N THR A 121 -5.07 11.12 6.75
CA THR A 121 -6.01 12.21 6.45
C THR A 121 -6.55 12.11 5.02
N TRP A 122 -7.78 12.58 4.83
CA TRP A 122 -8.32 12.79 3.49
C TRP A 122 -7.56 13.92 2.80
N ASN A 123 -7.03 13.65 1.60
CA ASN A 123 -6.47 14.68 0.74
C ASN A 123 -7.35 14.89 -0.48
N ASN A 124 -7.56 16.15 -0.83
CA ASN A 124 -8.28 16.55 -2.02
C ASN A 124 -7.51 16.12 -3.28
N THR A 125 -8.23 15.57 -4.25
CA THR A 125 -7.70 15.18 -5.56
C THR A 125 -7.61 16.32 -6.56
N ASP A 126 -8.13 17.50 -6.19
CA ASP A 126 -8.31 18.65 -7.09
C ASP A 126 -7.51 19.90 -6.65
N ASP A 127 -6.76 19.80 -5.55
CA ASP A 127 -6.16 20.95 -4.83
C ASP A 127 -4.71 21.26 -5.26
N ASP A 128 -4.25 20.64 -6.35
CA ASP A 128 -2.91 20.80 -6.89
C ASP A 128 -2.84 21.80 -8.05
N GLY A 129 -3.88 22.60 -8.33
CA GLY A 129 -3.81 23.72 -9.29
C GLY A 129 -3.35 23.36 -10.71
N PHE A 130 -3.11 22.09 -10.99
CA PHE A 130 -2.60 21.57 -12.24
C PHE A 130 -3.82 21.24 -13.08
N ARG A 131 -4.10 22.14 -14.03
CA ARG A 131 -5.15 21.93 -15.04
C ARG A 131 -4.76 20.78 -15.99
N THR A 132 -4.66 19.56 -15.50
CA THR A 132 -4.63 18.34 -16.33
C THR A 132 -6.02 17.80 -16.52
N GLY A 133 -6.92 18.62 -17.10
CA GLY A 133 -8.15 18.13 -17.74
C GLY A 133 -8.89 17.00 -16.99
N GLY A 134 -9.12 17.16 -15.68
CA GLY A 134 -10.07 16.36 -14.89
C GLY A 134 -9.81 14.85 -14.81
N ARG A 135 -8.61 14.41 -14.42
CA ARG A 135 -8.37 12.99 -14.10
C ARG A 135 -8.16 12.78 -12.59
N PRO A 136 -9.13 12.21 -11.85
CA PRO A 136 -9.17 12.27 -10.36
C PRO A 136 -8.14 11.42 -9.60
N TYR A 137 -7.15 10.82 -10.25
CA TYR A 137 -6.38 9.70 -9.67
C TYR A 137 -4.90 9.74 -10.06
N ASP A 138 -4.28 10.90 -9.92
CA ASP A 138 -2.86 11.03 -10.17
C ASP A 138 -2.04 10.36 -9.05
N VAL A 139 -1.00 9.62 -9.43
CA VAL A 139 -0.07 8.96 -8.50
C VAL A 139 0.67 9.98 -7.63
N GLN A 140 0.80 11.21 -8.13
CA GLN A 140 1.35 12.33 -7.37
C GLN A 140 0.64 12.53 -6.03
N LEU A 141 -0.66 12.26 -5.93
CA LEU A 141 -1.40 12.41 -4.68
C LEU A 141 -0.99 11.40 -3.60
N LEU A 142 -0.38 10.28 -3.98
CA LEU A 142 0.13 9.29 -3.02
C LEU A 142 1.27 9.87 -2.17
N ASP A 143 1.96 10.91 -2.64
CA ASP A 143 3.08 11.51 -1.92
C ASP A 143 2.68 12.27 -0.65
N ARG A 144 1.38 12.56 -0.53
CA ARG A 144 0.77 13.26 0.60
C ARG A 144 0.36 12.32 1.72
N HIS A 145 0.48 11.02 1.50
CA HIS A 145 0.08 10.00 2.45
C HIS A 145 1.31 9.30 3.01
N LYS A 146 1.53 9.45 4.33
CA LYS A 146 2.50 8.67 5.08
C LYS A 146 1.73 7.57 5.82
N VAL A 147 1.96 6.31 5.45
CA VAL A 147 1.45 5.16 6.18
C VAL A 147 2.50 4.80 7.23
N GLU A 148 2.14 4.88 8.50
CA GLU A 148 3.08 4.70 9.61
C GLU A 148 2.40 4.03 10.81
N CYS A 149 3.06 2.99 11.31
CA CYS A 149 2.76 2.32 12.57
C CYS A 149 3.73 2.76 13.67
N ASP A 150 3.41 2.43 14.92
CA ASP A 150 4.29 2.73 16.06
C ASP A 150 5.59 1.90 16.02
N SER A 151 6.54 2.21 16.91
CA SER A 151 7.89 1.63 16.87
C SER A 151 7.95 0.11 17.06
N ASP A 152 6.94 -0.46 17.70
CA ASP A 152 6.77 -1.89 18.02
C ASP A 152 5.68 -2.55 17.16
N GLU A 153 5.26 -1.87 16.09
CA GLU A 153 4.21 -2.32 15.21
C GLU A 153 4.71 -2.46 13.77
N ALA A 154 4.11 -3.39 13.04
CA ALA A 154 4.31 -3.54 11.61
C ALA A 154 2.98 -3.51 10.86
N ILE A 155 3.03 -3.04 9.63
CA ILE A 155 1.89 -3.01 8.72
C ILE A 155 1.53 -4.45 8.36
N SER A 156 0.26 -4.80 8.46
CA SER A 156 -0.28 -6.10 8.01
C SER A 156 -1.20 -5.97 6.80
N GLN A 157 -1.77 -4.77 6.61
CA GLN A 157 -2.70 -4.49 5.53
C GLN A 157 -2.56 -3.02 5.12
N PHE A 158 -2.70 -2.73 3.83
CA PHE A 158 -3.02 -1.38 3.38
C PHE A 158 -3.91 -1.41 2.12
N ARG A 159 -4.71 -0.36 1.98
CA ARG A 159 -5.58 -0.14 0.84
C ARG A 159 -5.79 1.36 0.62
N LEU A 160 -5.78 1.77 -0.65
CA LEU A 160 -6.20 3.13 -1.00
C LEU A 160 -7.74 3.19 -0.98
N GLU A 161 -8.29 4.19 -0.31
CA GLU A 161 -9.73 4.45 -0.28
C GLU A 161 -10.05 5.72 -1.04
N LYS A 162 -11.07 5.64 -1.90
CA LYS A 162 -11.67 6.80 -2.54
C LYS A 162 -12.89 7.23 -1.74
N GLY A 163 -12.98 8.53 -1.45
CA GLY A 163 -14.15 9.10 -0.80
C GLY A 163 -15.38 9.10 -1.70
N THR A 164 -16.55 9.19 -1.08
CA THR A 164 -17.86 9.27 -1.73
C THR A 164 -18.65 10.45 -1.14
N GLY A 165 -19.72 10.87 -1.82
CA GLY A 165 -20.55 12.00 -1.37
C GLY A 165 -19.74 13.30 -1.24
N GLU A 166 -19.76 13.91 -0.07
CA GLU A 166 -19.01 15.15 0.23
C GLU A 166 -17.47 14.99 0.14
N ASN A 167 -16.97 13.75 0.10
CA ASN A 167 -15.56 13.42 -0.08
C ASN A 167 -15.28 12.79 -1.45
N ALA A 168 -16.16 12.93 -2.44
CA ALA A 168 -16.03 12.29 -3.76
C ALA A 168 -14.70 12.58 -4.49
N ASN A 169 -14.09 13.73 -4.18
CA ASN A 169 -12.81 14.18 -4.73
C ASN A 169 -11.70 14.08 -3.69
N LYS A 170 -11.74 13.06 -2.82
CA LYS A 170 -10.71 12.83 -1.82
C LYS A 170 -10.26 11.39 -1.82
N MET A 171 -9.01 11.18 -1.41
CA MET A 171 -8.44 9.85 -1.17
C MET A 171 -7.69 9.80 0.16
N ARG A 172 -7.53 8.58 0.69
CA ARG A 172 -6.71 8.27 1.87
C ARG A 172 -6.24 6.83 1.83
N TYR A 173 -5.25 6.48 2.63
CA TYR A 173 -4.98 5.08 2.95
C TYR A 173 -5.79 4.64 4.17
N SER A 174 -6.33 3.43 4.07
CA SER A 174 -6.72 2.59 5.20
C SER A 174 -5.65 1.53 5.38
N TYR A 175 -5.11 1.39 6.59
CA TYR A 175 -4.01 0.48 6.85
C TYR A 175 -4.10 -0.10 8.25
N THR A 176 -3.63 -1.34 8.42
CA THR A 176 -3.68 -2.04 9.71
C THR A 176 -2.27 -2.20 10.23
N CYS A 177 -2.05 -1.76 11.47
CA CYS A 177 -0.82 -1.92 12.23
C CYS A 177 -1.01 -3.06 13.23
N CYS A 178 -0.01 -3.93 13.35
CA CYS A 178 -0.02 -5.07 14.25
C CYS A 178 1.24 -5.06 15.12
N ARG A 179 1.06 -5.10 16.44
CA ARG A 179 2.15 -5.23 17.42
C ARG A 179 2.70 -6.65 17.42
N HIS A 180 4.02 -6.80 17.27
CA HIS A 180 4.76 -8.06 17.17
C HIS A 180 5.99 -8.10 18.10
#